data_AF-A0A7X1IW71-F1
#
_entry.id   AF-A0A7X1IW71-F1
#
_cell.length_a   1.000
_cell.length_b   1.000
_cell.length_c   1.000
_cell.angle_alpha   90.00
_cell.angle_beta   90.00
_cell.angle_gamma   90.00
#
_symmetry.space_group_name_H-M   'P 1'
#
loop_
_entity.id
_entity.type
_entity.pdbx_description
1 polymer ?
#
loop_
_entity_poly.entity_id
_entity_poly.type
_entity_poly.pdbx_seq_one_letter_code
_entity_poly.pdbx_strand_id
1 'polypeptide(L)'
;MSKVEALLDRLAEATAESDDYAELPPELAKEARLHVWDAHYANSDERARLDAKLAASSPEFQAAVAVTETALAEELAANNERRARVRRENPSYFKD
;
A
#
# COMPACT_ATOMS: atom_id res chain seq x y z
N MET A 1 12.72 -18.41 -21.09
CA MET A 1 12.21 -17.64 -19.95
C MET A 1 12.64 -18.29 -18.65
N SER A 2 13.30 -17.52 -17.79
CA SER A 2 13.67 -17.90 -16.44
C SER A 2 12.44 -17.90 -15.52
N LYS A 3 12.46 -18.75 -14.49
CA LYS A 3 11.44 -18.77 -13.43
C LYS A 3 11.33 -17.42 -12.70
N VAL A 4 12.39 -16.62 -12.73
CA VAL A 4 12.42 -15.25 -12.19
C VAL A 4 11.64 -14.30 -13.09
N GLU A 5 11.81 -14.39 -14.40
CA GLU A 5 11.08 -13.56 -15.38
C GLU A 5 9.57 -13.81 -15.29
N ALA A 6 9.17 -15.09 -15.23
CA ALA A 6 7.76 -15.46 -15.07
C ALA A 6 7.13 -15.00 -13.74
N LEU A 7 7.93 -14.82 -12.68
CA LEU A 7 7.45 -14.27 -11.42
C LEU A 7 7.34 -12.75 -11.46
N LEU A 8 8.23 -12.07 -12.19
CA LEU A 8 8.16 -10.63 -12.40
C LEU A 8 6.98 -10.24 -13.30
N ASP A 9 6.73 -11.01 -14.37
CA ASP A 9 5.58 -10.81 -15.24
C ASP A 9 4.27 -11.01 -14.48
N ARG A 10 4.18 -12.07 -13.66
CA ARG A 10 3.00 -12.34 -12.84
C ARG A 10 2.80 -11.32 -11.72
N LEU A 11 3.88 -10.73 -11.21
CA LEU A 11 3.82 -9.62 -10.26
C LEU A 11 3.31 -8.36 -10.96
N ALA A 12 3.82 -8.04 -12.15
CA ALA A 12 3.38 -6.91 -12.96
C ALA A 12 1.89 -7.03 -13.35
N GLU A 13 1.45 -8.23 -13.73
CA GLU A 13 0.07 -8.55 -14.11
C GLU A 13 -0.87 -8.47 -12.89
N ALA A 14 -0.43 -8.94 -11.72
CA ALA A 14 -1.19 -8.82 -10.47
C ALA A 14 -1.28 -7.38 -9.95
N THR A 15 -0.30 -6.51 -10.26
CA THR A 15 -0.36 -5.07 -9.96
C THR A 15 -1.14 -4.26 -10.98
N ALA A 16 -1.40 -4.82 -12.18
CA ALA A 16 -2.17 -4.15 -13.23
C ALA A 16 -3.69 -4.24 -13.02
N GLU A 17 -4.18 -5.16 -12.17
CA GLU A 17 -5.61 -5.31 -11.86
C GLU A 17 -6.11 -4.38 -10.74
N SER A 18 -5.25 -3.60 -10.09
CA SER A 18 -5.63 -2.56 -9.11
C SER A 18 -5.44 -1.16 -9.70
N ASP A 19 -6.20 -0.85 -10.74
CA ASP A 19 -6.03 0.39 -11.52
C ASP A 19 -6.76 1.61 -10.92
N ASP A 20 -6.98 1.63 -9.60
CA ASP A 20 -7.45 2.83 -8.89
C ASP A 20 -6.39 3.95 -8.83
N TYR A 21 -5.17 3.67 -9.31
CA TYR A 21 -4.07 4.63 -9.44
C TYR A 21 -3.96 5.28 -10.84
N ALA A 22 -4.81 4.90 -11.81
CA ALA A 22 -4.65 5.22 -13.23
C ALA A 22 -4.74 6.73 -13.59
N GLU A 23 -5.29 7.57 -12.71
CA GLU A 23 -5.51 9.00 -13.00
C GLU A 23 -4.40 9.93 -12.48
N LEU A 24 -3.43 9.43 -11.70
CA LEU A 24 -2.41 10.26 -11.07
C LEU A 24 -1.08 10.23 -11.85
N PRO A 25 -0.37 11.37 -11.97
CA PRO A 25 1.00 11.38 -12.46
C PRO A 25 1.86 10.40 -11.63
N PRO A 26 2.71 9.56 -12.26
CA PRO A 26 3.46 8.51 -11.56
C PRO A 26 4.31 9.00 -10.39
N GLU A 27 4.89 10.21 -10.50
CA GLU A 27 5.65 10.82 -9.41
C GLU A 27 4.77 11.18 -8.22
N LEU A 28 3.55 11.68 -8.47
CA LEU A 28 2.59 12.04 -7.42
C LEU A 28 2.09 10.78 -6.68
N ALA A 29 1.83 9.70 -7.42
CA ALA A 29 1.46 8.41 -6.84
C ALA A 29 2.58 7.83 -5.96
N LYS A 30 3.84 7.94 -6.39
CA LYS A 30 5.00 7.50 -5.61
C LYS A 30 5.17 8.32 -4.32
N GLU A 31 5.06 9.64 -4.41
CA GLU A 31 5.16 10.52 -3.23
C GLU A 31 4.01 10.28 -2.24
N ALA A 32 2.78 10.11 -2.74
CA ALA A 32 1.62 9.78 -1.90
C ALA A 32 1.81 8.43 -1.20
N ARG A 33 2.31 7.40 -1.90
CA ARG A 33 2.64 6.10 -1.31
C ARG A 33 3.68 6.21 -0.20
N LEU A 34 4.74 6.99 -0.39
CA LEU A 34 5.72 7.23 0.66
C LEU A 34 5.09 7.93 1.87
N HIS A 35 4.31 8.99 1.65
CA HIS A 35 3.62 9.70 2.72
C HIS A 35 2.72 8.79 3.55
N VAL A 36 1.90 7.97 2.90
CA VAL A 36 0.97 7.06 3.57
C VAL A 36 1.71 5.99 4.37
N TRP A 37 2.81 5.44 3.85
CA TRP A 37 3.62 4.46 4.59
C TRP A 37 4.36 5.07 5.78
N ASP A 38 4.92 6.28 5.61
CA ASP A 38 5.52 7.04 6.71
C ASP A 38 4.48 7.32 7.79
N ALA A 39 3.28 7.76 7.39
CA ALA A 39 2.16 8.01 8.29
C ALA A 39 1.66 6.73 8.97
N HIS A 40 1.72 5.56 8.33
CA HIS A 40 1.30 4.30 8.94
C HIS A 40 2.21 3.88 10.11
N TYR A 41 3.53 4.07 9.95
CA TYR A 41 4.51 3.67 10.96
C TYR A 41 4.95 4.78 11.92
N ALA A 42 4.54 6.02 11.67
CA ALA A 42 4.86 7.18 12.51
C ALA A 42 4.37 7.01 13.96
N ASN A 43 5.03 7.71 14.89
CA ASN A 43 4.48 7.99 16.22
C ASN A 43 3.50 9.18 16.18
N SER A 44 2.92 9.56 17.33
CA SER A 44 1.93 10.65 17.40
C SER A 44 2.46 12.00 16.90
N ASP A 45 3.70 12.33 17.26
CA ASP A 45 4.29 13.64 16.96
C ASP A 45 4.69 13.75 15.48
N GLU A 46 5.22 12.66 14.92
CA GLU A 46 5.51 12.55 13.49
C GLU A 46 4.25 12.60 12.66
N ARG A 47 3.18 11.93 13.10
CA ARG A 47 1.90 11.95 12.40
C ARG A 47 1.30 13.35 12.37
N ALA A 48 1.29 14.06 13.49
CA ALA A 48 0.87 15.47 13.52
C ALA A 48 1.68 16.37 12.56
N ARG A 49 2.99 16.11 12.40
CA ARG A 49 3.83 16.83 11.42
C ARG A 49 3.49 16.46 9.98
N LEU A 50 3.21 15.19 9.70
CA LEU A 50 2.82 14.72 8.38
C LEU A 50 1.45 15.29 7.99
N ASP A 51 0.48 15.29 8.91
CA ASP A 51 -0.85 15.87 8.70
C ASP A 51 -0.75 17.37 8.39
N ALA A 52 0.09 18.11 9.12
CA ALA A 52 0.31 19.53 8.87
C ALA A 52 0.97 19.78 7.49
N LYS A 53 1.90 18.91 7.07
CA LYS A 53 2.49 18.98 5.72
C LYS A 53 1.44 18.69 4.65
N LEU A 54 0.63 17.65 4.83
CA LEU A 54 -0.43 17.27 3.91
C LEU A 54 -1.45 18.39 3.73
N ALA A 55 -1.88 19.01 4.83
CA ALA A 55 -2.81 20.14 4.80
C ALA A 55 -2.25 21.37 4.06
N ALA A 56 -0.93 21.54 4.04
CA ALA A 56 -0.25 22.61 3.31
C ALA A 56 0.12 22.22 1.85
N SER A 57 -0.01 20.95 1.49
CA SER A 57 0.27 20.44 0.14
C SER A 57 -0.84 20.80 -0.85
N SER A 58 -0.58 20.58 -2.14
CA SER A 58 -1.56 20.86 -3.18
C SER A 58 -2.80 19.95 -3.08
N PRO A 59 -3.97 20.39 -3.57
CA PRO A 59 -5.18 19.56 -3.56
C PRO A 59 -5.00 18.23 -4.29
N GLU A 60 -4.20 18.20 -5.36
CA GLU A 60 -3.90 17.00 -6.13
C GLU A 60 -3.13 15.99 -5.30
N PHE A 61 -2.15 16.44 -4.50
CA PHE A 61 -1.42 15.57 -3.58
C PHE A 61 -2.29 15.06 -2.44
N GLN A 62 -3.17 15.91 -1.91
CA GLN A 62 -4.14 15.50 -0.88
C GLN A 62 -5.09 14.41 -1.40
N ALA A 63 -5.60 14.56 -2.61
CA ALA A 63 -6.43 13.55 -3.27
C ALA A 63 -5.64 12.26 -3.53
N ALA A 64 -4.39 12.38 -3.99
CA ALA A 64 -3.51 11.23 -4.20
C ALA A 64 -3.26 10.43 -2.90
N VAL A 65 -3.05 11.13 -1.79
CA VAL A 65 -2.90 10.49 -0.46
C VAL A 65 -4.18 9.77 -0.06
N ALA A 66 -5.36 10.39 -0.20
CA ALA A 66 -6.63 9.75 0.15
C ALA A 66 -6.91 8.46 -0.65
N VAL A 67 -6.62 8.46 -1.96
CA VAL A 67 -6.73 7.26 -2.81
C VAL A 67 -5.75 6.19 -2.34
N THR A 68 -4.50 6.59 -2.08
CA THR A 68 -3.45 5.68 -1.63
C THR A 68 -3.74 5.08 -0.25
N GLU A 69 -4.34 5.83 0.68
CA GLU A 69 -4.77 5.33 1.98
C GLU A 69 -5.84 4.24 1.85
N THR A 70 -6.79 4.44 0.94
CA THR A 70 -7.84 3.45 0.63
C THR A 70 -7.22 2.16 0.11
N ALA A 71 -6.35 2.28 -0.89
CA ALA A 71 -5.66 1.13 -1.47
C ALA A 71 -4.74 0.41 -0.46
N LEU A 72 -4.05 1.14 0.43
CA LEU A 72 -3.25 0.52 1.49
C LEU A 72 -4.13 -0.26 2.48
N ALA A 73 -5.30 0.28 2.85
CA ALA A 73 -6.22 -0.41 3.74
C ALA A 73 -6.70 -1.75 3.14
N GLU A 74 -6.99 -1.76 1.84
CA GLU A 74 -7.35 -2.97 1.09
C GLU A 74 -6.18 -3.97 1.02
N GLU A 75 -4.96 -3.50 0.75
CA GLU A 75 -3.75 -4.33 0.73
C GLU A 75 -3.53 -5.02 2.09
N LEU A 76 -3.69 -4.27 3.18
CA LEU A 76 -3.56 -4.79 4.54
C LEU A 76 -4.68 -5.77 4.90
N ALA A 77 -5.92 -5.52 4.47
CA ALA A 77 -7.04 -6.43 4.65
C ALA A 77 -6.80 -7.76 3.93
N ALA A 78 -6.43 -7.72 2.65
CA ALA A 78 -6.10 -8.90 1.86
C ALA A 78 -4.90 -9.67 2.45
N ASN A 79 -3.90 -8.96 2.98
CA ASN A 79 -2.77 -9.59 3.66
C ASN A 79 -3.22 -10.33 4.93
N ASN A 80 -4.07 -9.71 5.74
CA ASN A 80 -4.62 -10.34 6.95
C ASN A 80 -5.45 -11.59 6.61
N GLU A 81 -6.29 -11.54 5.58
CA GLU A 81 -7.03 -12.71 5.10
C GLU A 81 -6.11 -13.84 4.63
N ARG A 82 -5.06 -13.50 3.88
CA ARG A 82 -4.02 -14.45 3.46
C ARG A 82 -3.33 -15.06 4.68
N ARG A 83 -2.95 -14.26 5.68
CA ARG A 83 -2.31 -14.76 6.91
C ARG A 83 -3.25 -15.69 7.69
N ALA A 84 -4.53 -15.34 7.80
CA ALA A 84 -5.54 -16.19 8.45
C ALA A 84 -5.70 -17.53 7.71
N ARG A 85 -5.75 -17.50 6.38
CA ARG A 85 -5.79 -18.71 5.55
C ARG A 85 -4.56 -19.59 5.77
N VAL A 86 -3.36 -19.02 5.73
CA VAL A 86 -2.11 -19.77 5.96
C VAL A 86 -2.09 -20.39 7.35
N ARG A 87 -2.56 -19.67 8.39
CA ARG A 87 -2.66 -20.21 9.75
C ARG A 87 -3.65 -21.37 9.87
N ARG A 88 -4.80 -21.26 9.19
CA ARG A 88 -5.81 -22.33 9.13
C ARG A 88 -5.29 -23.57 8.39
N GLU A 89 -4.56 -23.38 7.30
CA GLU A 89 -4.03 -24.47 6.47
C GLU A 89 -2.77 -25.12 7.09
N ASN A 90 -2.01 -24.37 7.89
CA ASN A 90 -0.73 -24.81 8.45
C ASN A 90 -0.61 -24.51 9.96
N PRO A 91 -1.50 -25.06 10.80
CA PRO A 91 -1.52 -24.73 12.23
C PRO A 91 -0.19 -25.06 12.94
N SER A 92 0.54 -26.09 12.50
CA SER A 92 1.83 -26.49 13.06
C SER A 92 2.96 -25.45 12.91
N TYR A 93 2.84 -24.49 11.99
CA TYR A 93 3.84 -23.43 11.81
C TYR A 93 3.67 -22.26 12.78
N PHE A 94 2.54 -22.18 13.48
CA PHE A 94 2.24 -21.09 14.39
C PHE A 94 2.21 -21.63 15.81
N LYS A 95 2.97 -20.99 16.70
CA LYS A 95 2.79 -21.21 18.14
C LYS A 95 1.45 -20.58 18.52
N ASP A 96 0.65 -21.33 19.26
CA ASP A 96 -0.60 -20.83 19.84
C ASP A 96 -0.36 -19.58 20.69
#